data_AF-A0A9X3CXC5-F1
#
_entry.id   AF-A0A9X3CXC5-F1
#
_cell.length_a   1.000
_cell.length_b   1.000
_cell.length_c   1.000
_cell.angle_alpha   90.00
_cell.angle_beta   90.00
_cell.angle_gamma   90.00
#
_symmetry.space_group_name_H-M   'P 1'
#
loop_
_entity.id
_entity.type
_entity.pdbx_description
1 polymer ?
#
loop_
_entity_poly.entity_id
_entity_poly.type
_entity_poly.pdbx_seq_one_letter_code
_entity_poly.pdbx_strand_id
1 'polypeptide(L)'
;MKHLYQYSTMLFSLLGFSINSSAQTTNLGTLYVNVNTQFSVVNNFNNADAGEFYNDGETFIYRNFNNDGIINYYENTGLIRFLGAANQEISGSQESYFYNTEFNNQSQLSPFHLSGDITIEGESSFLYGIIDNDNYGGSLFFGENSSHINTSNNSHVDGRVGHYGAEDFIFPIGDGGFYRYAGTSELSNEASIIESKYILENSDALYPHHLRPDFVELINDQEYWIIENTGNTEDTFITLSWNENTTPAGILHEPREGSIHIVRWDVEENRWIDEGGIVSNDNQTVSTVVKEGGVFTLARMDDSNVLPCQITVYNAVSPNNDGVNDYLKINTGASNTCTENLQVEVYNRWGVKVFETDNYGEDGDLFDGFSNGRLNIEGEKQLPTGTYFYILKFDYTNGNDEKNIFKKAGYLYLNGN
;
A
#
# COMPACT_ATOMS: atom_id res chain seq x y z
N MET A 1 26.54 -15.73 -95.91
CA MET A 1 25.50 -15.01 -95.15
C MET A 1 24.54 -16.02 -94.55
N LYS A 2 24.65 -16.28 -93.24
CA LYS A 2 23.56 -16.74 -92.37
C LYS A 2 24.02 -16.58 -90.91
N HIS A 3 23.13 -16.00 -90.12
CA HIS A 3 23.35 -15.18 -88.93
C HIS A 3 23.91 -15.88 -87.68
N LEU A 4 24.78 -15.18 -86.94
CA LEU A 4 24.99 -15.37 -85.51
C LEU A 4 23.71 -14.94 -84.75
N TYR A 5 23.22 -15.76 -83.82
CA TYR A 5 22.28 -15.33 -82.80
C TYR A 5 23.02 -15.26 -81.47
N GLN A 6 23.06 -14.05 -80.92
CA GLN A 6 23.62 -13.69 -79.63
C GLN A 6 22.55 -14.02 -78.58
N TYR A 7 22.78 -15.03 -77.74
CA TYR A 7 21.89 -15.31 -76.61
C TYR A 7 22.17 -14.30 -75.49
N SER A 8 21.27 -13.33 -75.35
CA SER A 8 21.22 -12.43 -74.19
C SER A 8 20.65 -13.19 -73.00
N THR A 9 21.46 -13.33 -71.96
CA THR A 9 21.08 -13.84 -70.64
C THR A 9 20.01 -12.92 -70.04
N MET A 10 18.82 -13.43 -69.74
CA MET A 10 17.86 -12.74 -68.88
C MET A 10 17.86 -13.44 -67.52
N LEU A 11 18.61 -12.89 -66.57
CA LEU A 11 18.59 -13.32 -65.18
C LEU A 11 17.30 -12.77 -64.56
N PHE A 12 16.31 -13.63 -64.31
CA PHE A 12 15.12 -13.26 -63.55
C PHE A 12 15.51 -13.19 -62.08
N SER A 13 15.77 -11.99 -61.56
CA SER A 13 15.86 -11.77 -60.12
C SER A 13 14.46 -11.94 -59.53
N LEU A 14 14.22 -13.09 -58.88
CA LEU A 14 13.06 -13.28 -58.04
C LEU A 14 13.22 -12.34 -56.83
N LEU A 15 12.61 -11.16 -56.89
CA LEU A 15 12.38 -10.32 -55.71
C LEU A 15 11.41 -11.09 -54.80
N GLY A 16 11.96 -11.82 -53.84
CA GLY A 16 11.19 -12.39 -52.75
C GLY A 16 10.61 -11.25 -51.91
N PHE A 17 9.38 -10.85 -52.20
CA PHE A 17 8.58 -10.07 -51.26
C PHE A 17 8.27 -10.97 -50.08
N SER A 18 9.04 -10.84 -48.99
CA SER A 18 8.63 -11.32 -47.68
C SER A 18 7.43 -10.49 -47.23
N ILE A 19 6.24 -11.05 -47.36
CA ILE A 19 5.03 -10.49 -46.76
C ILE A 19 5.20 -10.70 -45.25
N ASN A 20 5.55 -9.65 -44.50
CA ASN A 20 5.50 -9.70 -43.05
C ASN A 20 4.02 -9.74 -42.65
N SER A 21 3.45 -10.92 -42.44
CA SER A 21 2.15 -11.01 -41.76
C SER A 21 2.41 -10.92 -40.25
N SER A 22 2.00 -9.82 -39.63
CA SER A 22 1.84 -9.77 -38.18
C SER A 22 0.68 -10.70 -37.81
N ALA A 23 0.97 -11.85 -37.19
CA ALA A 23 -0.07 -12.67 -36.60
C ALA A 23 -0.64 -11.90 -35.40
N GLN A 24 -1.96 -11.79 -35.27
CA GLN A 24 -2.62 -11.18 -34.13
C GLN A 24 -3.88 -11.99 -33.86
N THR A 25 -4.20 -12.23 -32.60
CA THR A 25 -5.49 -12.80 -32.22
C THR A 25 -6.42 -11.63 -31.93
N THR A 26 -7.46 -11.49 -32.75
CA THR A 26 -8.49 -10.47 -32.58
C THR A 26 -9.81 -11.14 -32.24
N ASN A 27 -10.35 -10.85 -31.07
CA ASN A 27 -11.68 -11.27 -30.67
C ASN A 27 -12.72 -10.22 -31.10
N LEU A 28 -13.71 -10.64 -31.89
CA LEU A 28 -14.79 -9.80 -32.42
C LEU A 28 -16.19 -10.27 -31.97
N GLY A 29 -16.23 -11.22 -31.04
CA GLY A 29 -17.45 -11.80 -30.49
C GLY A 29 -17.13 -12.44 -29.15
N THR A 30 -17.81 -13.52 -28.80
CA THR A 30 -17.61 -14.15 -27.48
C THR A 30 -16.58 -15.28 -27.51
N LEU A 31 -15.57 -15.18 -26.64
CA LEU A 31 -14.53 -16.17 -26.41
C LEU A 31 -14.59 -16.63 -24.94
N TYR A 32 -14.81 -17.93 -24.73
CA TYR A 32 -14.81 -18.55 -23.41
C TYR A 32 -13.59 -19.46 -23.24
N VAL A 33 -12.88 -19.31 -22.14
CA VAL A 33 -11.85 -20.25 -21.67
C VAL A 33 -12.39 -20.88 -20.40
N ASN A 34 -12.96 -22.08 -20.50
CA ASN A 34 -13.57 -22.78 -19.36
C ASN A 34 -12.52 -23.31 -18.39
N VAL A 35 -12.96 -23.65 -17.16
CA VAL A 35 -12.14 -24.33 -16.16
C VAL A 35 -11.41 -25.54 -16.75
N ASN A 36 -10.14 -25.73 -16.37
CA ASN A 36 -9.24 -26.77 -16.89
C ASN A 36 -8.91 -26.66 -18.39
N THR A 37 -9.16 -25.51 -19.02
CA THR A 37 -8.77 -25.24 -20.41
C THR A 37 -7.57 -24.30 -20.43
N GLN A 38 -6.61 -24.59 -21.32
CA GLN A 38 -5.51 -23.68 -21.60
C GLN A 38 -5.75 -22.95 -22.93
N PHE A 39 -5.55 -21.64 -22.92
CA PHE A 39 -5.59 -20.78 -24.10
C PHE A 39 -4.29 -19.99 -24.20
N SER A 40 -3.68 -19.91 -25.37
CA SER A 40 -2.38 -19.23 -25.53
C SER A 40 -2.39 -18.31 -26.73
N VAL A 41 -1.94 -17.08 -26.50
CA VAL A 41 -1.77 -16.06 -27.53
C VAL A 41 -0.30 -15.70 -27.63
N VAL A 42 0.35 -16.22 -28.68
CA VAL A 42 1.81 -16.07 -28.89
C VAL A 42 2.17 -14.69 -29.47
N ASN A 43 1.20 -14.01 -30.09
CA ASN A 43 1.36 -12.66 -30.60
C ASN A 43 0.39 -11.70 -29.89
N ASN A 44 0.11 -10.53 -30.43
CA ASN A 44 -0.78 -9.57 -29.78
C ASN A 44 -2.19 -10.15 -29.61
N PHE A 45 -2.76 -9.99 -28.42
CA PHE A 45 -4.17 -10.22 -28.13
C PHE A 45 -4.92 -8.90 -28.21
N ASN A 46 -6.01 -8.86 -28.98
CA ASN A 46 -6.88 -7.69 -29.08
C ASN A 46 -8.34 -8.11 -28.90
N ASN A 47 -8.91 -7.78 -27.74
CA ASN A 47 -10.34 -7.85 -27.52
C ASN A 47 -10.95 -6.54 -28.03
N ALA A 48 -11.58 -6.58 -29.20
CA ALA A 48 -12.15 -5.37 -29.81
C ALA A 48 -13.41 -4.91 -29.04
N ASP A 49 -13.97 -3.76 -29.45
CA ASP A 49 -15.18 -3.16 -28.90
C ASP A 49 -16.40 -4.11 -28.81
N ALA A 50 -16.59 -4.96 -29.82
CA ALA A 50 -17.63 -5.99 -29.83
C ALA A 50 -17.19 -7.34 -29.22
N GLY A 51 -15.94 -7.42 -28.74
CA GLY A 51 -15.34 -8.61 -28.17
C GLY A 51 -15.73 -8.81 -26.71
N GLU A 52 -16.10 -10.04 -26.38
CA GLU A 52 -16.33 -10.50 -25.02
C GLU A 52 -15.37 -11.66 -24.74
N PHE A 53 -14.53 -11.54 -23.72
CA PHE A 53 -13.59 -12.57 -23.32
C PHE A 53 -13.79 -12.96 -21.86
N TYR A 54 -14.18 -14.21 -21.65
CA TYR A 54 -14.45 -14.77 -20.34
C TYR A 54 -13.42 -15.85 -20.01
N ASN A 55 -12.68 -15.69 -18.91
CA ASN A 55 -11.59 -16.59 -18.53
C ASN A 55 -11.83 -17.23 -17.16
N ASP A 56 -12.19 -18.51 -17.16
CA ASP A 56 -12.26 -19.39 -15.98
C ASP A 56 -11.19 -20.51 -16.03
N GLY A 57 -10.43 -20.58 -17.12
CA GLY A 57 -9.28 -21.48 -17.27
C GLY A 57 -7.94 -20.75 -17.13
N GLU A 58 -6.95 -21.18 -17.91
CA GLU A 58 -5.60 -20.63 -17.88
C GLU A 58 -5.23 -20.01 -19.23
N THR A 59 -5.05 -18.69 -19.24
CA THR A 59 -4.72 -17.93 -20.44
C THR A 59 -3.28 -17.42 -20.39
N PHE A 60 -2.52 -17.66 -21.46
CA PHE A 60 -1.13 -17.22 -21.61
C PHE A 60 -1.03 -16.11 -22.66
N ILE A 61 -0.52 -14.95 -22.26
CA ILE A 61 -0.31 -13.77 -23.11
C ILE A 61 1.20 -13.54 -23.26
N TYR A 62 1.73 -13.78 -24.47
CA TYR A 62 3.18 -13.69 -24.73
C TYR A 62 3.67 -12.34 -25.28
N ARG A 63 2.75 -11.45 -25.67
CA ARG A 63 3.00 -10.13 -26.29
C ARG A 63 1.99 -9.11 -25.76
N ASN A 64 1.64 -8.10 -26.54
CA ASN A 64 0.76 -7.03 -26.12
C ASN A 64 -0.67 -7.54 -25.90
N PHE A 65 -1.35 -6.90 -24.97
CA PHE A 65 -2.72 -7.16 -24.59
C PHE A 65 -3.52 -5.86 -24.74
N ASN A 66 -4.63 -5.92 -25.47
CA ASN A 66 -5.53 -4.79 -25.62
C ASN A 66 -6.97 -5.20 -25.30
N ASN A 67 -7.66 -4.41 -24.48
CA ASN A 67 -9.09 -4.55 -24.20
C ASN A 67 -9.90 -3.29 -24.52
N ASP A 68 -10.69 -3.36 -25.59
CA ASP A 68 -11.70 -2.34 -25.92
C ASP A 68 -13.14 -2.82 -25.71
N GLY A 69 -13.31 -4.09 -25.30
CA GLY A 69 -14.61 -4.73 -25.09
C GLY A 69 -14.81 -5.20 -23.65
N ILE A 70 -15.51 -6.33 -23.48
CA ILE A 70 -15.78 -6.91 -22.16
C ILE A 70 -14.75 -7.99 -21.85
N ILE A 71 -14.13 -7.89 -20.67
CA ILE A 71 -13.31 -8.97 -20.09
C ILE A 71 -13.82 -9.25 -18.69
N ASN A 72 -14.13 -10.52 -18.42
CA ASN A 72 -14.66 -10.96 -17.13
C ASN A 72 -14.44 -12.47 -16.89
N TYR A 73 -15.07 -13.03 -15.87
CA TYR A 73 -15.06 -14.45 -15.51
C TYR A 73 -16.41 -14.81 -14.85
N TYR A 74 -16.67 -16.10 -14.58
CA TYR A 74 -17.89 -16.54 -13.90
C TYR A 74 -17.65 -17.39 -12.65
N GLU A 75 -16.62 -18.23 -12.65
CA GLU A 75 -16.40 -19.27 -11.63
C GLU A 75 -15.27 -18.93 -10.65
N ASN A 76 -14.70 -17.72 -10.69
CA ASN A 76 -13.62 -17.29 -9.80
C ASN A 76 -12.43 -18.29 -9.82
N THR A 77 -12.06 -18.76 -11.01
CA THR A 77 -10.98 -19.75 -11.21
C THR A 77 -9.97 -19.33 -12.25
N GLY A 78 -10.29 -18.29 -13.03
CA GLY A 78 -9.47 -17.80 -14.12
C GLY A 78 -8.07 -17.39 -13.68
N LEU A 79 -7.08 -17.79 -14.47
CA LEU A 79 -5.71 -17.30 -14.37
C LEU A 79 -5.28 -16.74 -15.71
N ILE A 80 -4.79 -15.51 -15.73
CA ILE A 80 -4.12 -14.92 -16.88
C ILE A 80 -2.63 -14.69 -16.58
N ARG A 81 -1.77 -15.16 -17.47
CA ARG A 81 -0.31 -15.05 -17.32
C ARG A 81 0.25 -14.13 -18.38
N PHE A 82 0.82 -13.01 -17.97
CA PHE A 82 1.60 -12.13 -18.81
C PHE A 82 3.05 -12.61 -18.81
N LEU A 83 3.39 -13.37 -19.85
CA LEU A 83 4.70 -13.93 -20.06
C LEU A 83 5.38 -13.17 -21.20
N GLY A 84 6.67 -12.91 -21.12
CA GLY A 84 7.30 -12.19 -22.22
C GLY A 84 8.81 -12.24 -22.28
N ALA A 85 9.32 -12.02 -23.48
CA ALA A 85 10.74 -11.86 -23.79
C ALA A 85 11.03 -10.49 -24.46
N ALA A 86 10.06 -9.58 -24.42
CA ALA A 86 10.17 -8.17 -24.77
C ALA A 86 9.11 -7.40 -23.96
N ASN A 87 9.13 -6.07 -24.04
CA ASN A 87 8.12 -5.22 -23.41
C ASN A 87 6.71 -5.61 -23.89
N GLN A 88 5.76 -5.55 -22.98
CA GLN A 88 4.35 -5.84 -23.21
C GLN A 88 3.54 -4.60 -22.92
N GLU A 89 2.88 -4.08 -23.96
CA GLU A 89 1.86 -3.06 -23.79
C GLU A 89 0.60 -3.75 -23.25
N ILE A 90 0.12 -3.32 -22.09
CA ILE A 90 -1.14 -3.76 -21.49
C ILE A 90 -2.07 -2.55 -21.51
N SER A 91 -2.94 -2.53 -22.51
CA SER A 91 -3.73 -1.37 -22.88
C SER A 91 -5.21 -1.71 -23.00
N GLY A 92 -6.02 -0.68 -23.21
CA GLY A 92 -7.44 -0.84 -23.47
C GLY A 92 -8.23 0.40 -23.12
N SER A 93 -9.34 0.61 -23.81
CA SER A 93 -10.31 1.64 -23.45
C SER A 93 -11.37 1.16 -22.46
N GLN A 94 -11.39 -0.13 -22.14
CA GLN A 94 -12.29 -0.74 -21.16
C GLN A 94 -11.50 -1.47 -20.08
N GLU A 95 -12.05 -1.47 -18.87
CA GLU A 95 -11.49 -2.16 -17.72
C GLU A 95 -11.46 -3.68 -17.92
N SER A 96 -10.35 -4.31 -17.54
CA SER A 96 -10.15 -5.75 -17.61
C SER A 96 -10.29 -6.38 -16.22
N TYR A 97 -11.36 -7.15 -16.01
CA TYR A 97 -11.56 -7.89 -14.76
C TYR A 97 -10.90 -9.27 -14.85
N PHE A 98 -9.91 -9.50 -14.01
CA PHE A 98 -9.22 -10.77 -13.87
C PHE A 98 -9.44 -11.34 -12.48
N TYR A 99 -9.57 -12.66 -12.39
CA TYR A 99 -9.57 -13.30 -11.08
C TYR A 99 -8.15 -13.46 -10.55
N ASN A 100 -7.36 -14.40 -11.07
CA ASN A 100 -5.93 -14.51 -10.74
C ASN A 100 -5.04 -13.99 -11.89
N THR A 101 -3.89 -13.44 -11.54
CA THR A 101 -2.89 -12.95 -12.51
C THR A 101 -1.49 -13.45 -12.19
N GLU A 102 -0.65 -13.59 -13.21
CA GLU A 102 0.80 -13.76 -13.04
C GLU A 102 1.56 -12.83 -13.99
N PHE A 103 2.49 -12.06 -13.43
CA PHE A 103 3.41 -11.21 -14.16
C PHE A 103 4.81 -11.82 -14.11
N ASN A 104 5.28 -12.29 -15.27
CA ASN A 104 6.59 -12.92 -15.39
C ASN A 104 7.25 -12.60 -16.73
N ASN A 105 7.98 -11.50 -16.76
CA ASN A 105 8.73 -11.05 -17.92
C ASN A 105 10.09 -10.52 -17.47
N GLN A 106 11.17 -11.15 -17.96
CA GLN A 106 12.55 -10.82 -17.59
C GLN A 106 13.29 -10.06 -18.70
N SER A 107 12.57 -9.53 -19.68
CA SER A 107 13.20 -8.87 -20.83
C SER A 107 13.91 -7.57 -20.46
N GLN A 108 13.40 -6.87 -19.45
CA GLN A 108 14.00 -5.70 -18.81
C GLN A 108 13.46 -5.55 -17.38
N LEU A 109 13.91 -4.53 -16.64
CA LEU A 109 13.44 -4.28 -15.28
C LEU A 109 11.95 -3.93 -15.23
N SER A 110 11.46 -3.06 -16.12
CA SER A 110 10.05 -2.66 -16.20
C SER A 110 9.44 -3.00 -17.57
N PRO A 111 9.12 -4.28 -17.84
CA PRO A 111 8.67 -4.70 -19.16
C PRO A 111 7.16 -4.54 -19.37
N PHE A 112 6.36 -4.31 -18.33
CA PHE A 112 4.92 -4.18 -18.47
C PHE A 112 4.54 -2.71 -18.48
N HIS A 113 4.13 -2.22 -19.64
CA HIS A 113 3.68 -0.85 -19.82
C HIS A 113 2.16 -0.83 -19.69
N LEU A 114 1.65 -0.37 -18.54
CA LEU A 114 0.23 -0.41 -18.22
C LEU A 114 -0.42 0.94 -18.54
N SER A 115 -1.21 0.98 -19.60
CA SER A 115 -1.99 2.15 -20.02
C SER A 115 -3.50 1.92 -20.03
N GLY A 116 -3.95 0.72 -19.69
CA GLY A 116 -5.37 0.38 -19.50
C GLY A 116 -5.69 0.18 -18.02
N ASP A 117 -6.95 -0.12 -17.74
CA ASP A 117 -7.45 -0.35 -16.38
C ASP A 117 -7.61 -1.85 -16.11
N ILE A 118 -7.08 -2.32 -14.98
CA ILE A 118 -7.12 -3.71 -14.56
C ILE A 118 -7.63 -3.79 -13.13
N THR A 119 -8.60 -4.66 -12.89
CA THR A 119 -9.03 -5.07 -11.54
C THR A 119 -8.78 -6.56 -11.34
N ILE A 120 -8.12 -6.89 -10.22
CA ILE A 120 -7.75 -8.25 -9.82
C ILE A 120 -8.51 -8.64 -8.56
N GLU A 121 -9.32 -9.69 -8.65
CA GLU A 121 -10.27 -10.08 -7.59
C GLU A 121 -9.81 -11.29 -6.78
N GLY A 122 -8.73 -11.95 -7.21
CA GLY A 122 -8.08 -13.09 -6.56
C GLY A 122 -6.63 -12.80 -6.19
N GLU A 123 -5.73 -13.73 -6.49
CA GLU A 123 -4.28 -13.59 -6.22
C GLU A 123 -3.50 -13.11 -7.45
N SER A 124 -2.62 -12.11 -7.25
CA SER A 124 -1.63 -11.69 -8.24
C SER A 124 -0.22 -12.15 -7.88
N SER A 125 0.43 -12.89 -8.78
CA SER A 125 1.82 -13.32 -8.60
C SER A 125 2.79 -12.42 -9.35
N PHE A 126 3.63 -11.69 -8.63
CA PHE A 126 4.66 -10.80 -9.14
C PHE A 126 6.02 -11.53 -9.20
N LEU A 127 6.23 -12.39 -10.21
CA LEU A 127 7.47 -13.17 -10.28
C LEU A 127 8.65 -12.33 -10.77
N TYR A 128 8.49 -11.66 -11.91
CA TYR A 128 9.53 -10.83 -12.54
C TYR A 128 8.92 -9.77 -13.46
N GLY A 129 9.52 -8.58 -13.43
CA GLY A 129 9.15 -7.44 -14.25
C GLY A 129 8.29 -6.47 -13.45
N ILE A 130 8.70 -5.20 -13.47
CA ILE A 130 7.95 -4.09 -12.91
C ILE A 130 6.80 -3.72 -13.86
N ILE A 131 5.64 -3.45 -13.28
CA ILE A 131 4.48 -2.86 -13.97
C ILE A 131 4.58 -1.36 -13.84
N ASP A 132 4.83 -0.67 -14.94
CA ASP A 132 4.91 0.78 -14.96
C ASP A 132 3.57 1.34 -15.45
N ASN A 133 2.84 1.93 -14.51
CA ASN A 133 1.64 2.69 -14.78
C ASN A 133 1.81 4.18 -14.48
N ASP A 134 2.91 4.59 -13.85
CA ASP A 134 3.21 6.01 -13.63
C ASP A 134 3.57 6.74 -14.93
N ASN A 135 4.33 6.10 -15.82
CA ASN A 135 4.71 6.70 -17.11
C ASN A 135 3.68 6.44 -18.21
N TYR A 136 2.82 5.43 -18.05
CA TYR A 136 1.85 5.00 -19.07
C TYR A 136 0.39 5.35 -18.75
N GLY A 137 0.08 5.65 -17.48
CA GLY A 137 -1.19 6.24 -17.04
C GLY A 137 -2.36 5.27 -16.85
N GLY A 138 -2.11 3.95 -16.90
CA GLY A 138 -3.12 2.94 -16.57
C GLY A 138 -3.35 2.79 -15.06
N SER A 139 -4.33 1.97 -14.69
CA SER A 139 -4.64 1.70 -13.29
C SER A 139 -4.62 0.21 -12.97
N LEU A 140 -4.15 -0.11 -11.76
CA LEU A 140 -4.20 -1.46 -11.22
C LEU A 140 -4.94 -1.42 -9.89
N PHE A 141 -6.05 -2.13 -9.84
CA PHE A 141 -6.89 -2.27 -8.64
C PHE A 141 -6.94 -3.72 -8.17
N PHE A 142 -7.04 -3.85 -6.87
CA PHE A 142 -7.20 -5.09 -6.13
C PHE A 142 -8.59 -5.08 -5.48
N GLY A 143 -9.36 -6.17 -5.65
CA GLY A 143 -10.68 -6.34 -5.04
C GLY A 143 -10.61 -6.62 -3.54
N GLU A 144 -11.78 -6.67 -2.88
CA GLU A 144 -11.92 -6.73 -1.41
C GLU A 144 -11.19 -7.89 -0.72
N ASN A 145 -11.14 -9.05 -1.36
CA ASN A 145 -10.55 -10.27 -0.80
C ASN A 145 -9.30 -10.69 -1.59
N SER A 146 -8.72 -9.75 -2.33
CA SER A 146 -7.62 -10.02 -3.23
C SER A 146 -6.28 -9.99 -2.48
N SER A 147 -5.27 -10.58 -3.10
CA SER A 147 -3.93 -10.64 -2.51
C SER A 147 -2.85 -10.64 -3.58
N HIS A 148 -1.61 -10.48 -3.14
CA HIS A 148 -0.47 -10.68 -4.02
C HIS A 148 0.64 -11.45 -3.33
N ILE A 149 1.50 -12.06 -4.15
CA ILE A 149 2.66 -12.81 -3.71
C ILE A 149 3.88 -12.50 -4.58
N ASN A 150 5.06 -12.80 -4.05
CA ASN A 150 6.36 -12.69 -4.72
C ASN A 150 6.85 -11.27 -5.08
N THR A 151 6.16 -10.24 -4.60
CA THR A 151 6.58 -8.84 -4.81
C THR A 151 7.98 -8.58 -4.26
N SER A 152 8.79 -7.88 -5.05
CA SER A 152 10.22 -7.65 -4.78
C SER A 152 10.76 -6.45 -5.54
N ASN A 153 12.03 -6.08 -5.33
CA ASN A 153 12.71 -5.06 -6.14
C ASN A 153 12.70 -5.38 -7.65
N ASN A 154 12.55 -6.66 -8.04
CA ASN A 154 12.48 -7.06 -9.45
C ASN A 154 11.04 -7.17 -9.98
N SER A 155 10.03 -7.00 -9.12
CA SER A 155 8.64 -7.31 -9.43
C SER A 155 7.69 -6.55 -8.47
N HIS A 156 7.27 -5.36 -8.88
CA HIS A 156 6.31 -4.50 -8.18
C HIS A 156 5.64 -3.58 -9.21
N VAL A 157 4.75 -2.72 -8.74
CA VAL A 157 4.12 -1.66 -9.54
C VAL A 157 4.85 -0.34 -9.29
N ASP A 158 5.31 0.28 -10.35
CA ASP A 158 5.83 1.65 -10.38
C ASP A 158 4.69 2.59 -10.79
N GLY A 159 4.07 3.18 -9.76
CA GLY A 159 2.91 4.05 -9.86
C GLY A 159 1.81 3.73 -8.83
N ARG A 160 0.58 4.14 -9.14
CA ARG A 160 -0.56 4.04 -8.22
C ARG A 160 -1.20 2.65 -8.28
N VAL A 161 -1.49 2.09 -7.10
CA VAL A 161 -2.29 0.87 -6.96
C VAL A 161 -3.47 1.16 -6.04
N GLY A 162 -4.66 0.73 -6.46
CA GLY A 162 -5.88 0.82 -5.68
C GLY A 162 -6.27 -0.51 -5.04
N HIS A 163 -7.01 -0.43 -3.94
CA HIS A 163 -7.63 -1.55 -3.24
C HIS A 163 -9.07 -1.18 -2.87
N TYR A 164 -10.02 -1.99 -3.28
CA TYR A 164 -11.39 -1.93 -2.81
C TYR A 164 -11.46 -2.65 -1.48
N GLY A 165 -12.06 -2.07 -0.45
CA GLY A 165 -12.47 -2.83 0.73
C GLY A 165 -11.77 -2.49 2.04
N ALA A 166 -12.29 -3.17 3.06
CA ALA A 166 -12.06 -2.94 4.46
C ALA A 166 -10.95 -3.81 5.07
N GLU A 167 -10.24 -4.62 4.28
CA GLU A 167 -9.30 -5.62 4.79
C GLU A 167 -7.85 -5.11 4.87
N ASP A 168 -7.03 -5.88 5.58
CA ASP A 168 -5.58 -5.71 5.60
C ASP A 168 -5.02 -5.87 4.19
N PHE A 169 -4.32 -4.85 3.70
CA PHE A 169 -3.72 -4.89 2.38
C PHE A 169 -2.32 -4.28 2.39
N ILE A 170 -1.38 -4.96 1.75
CA ILE A 170 -0.03 -4.44 1.50
C ILE A 170 0.02 -4.04 0.03
N PHE A 171 0.29 -2.79 -0.28
CA PHE A 171 0.37 -2.35 -1.68
C PHE A 171 1.66 -2.87 -2.33
N PRO A 172 1.59 -3.53 -3.50
CA PRO A 172 2.77 -4.05 -4.21
C PRO A 172 3.51 -2.93 -4.99
N ILE A 173 3.78 -1.80 -4.35
CA ILE A 173 4.29 -0.57 -4.96
C ILE A 173 5.80 -0.36 -4.74
N GLY A 174 6.44 0.33 -5.68
CA GLY A 174 7.85 0.72 -5.63
C GLY A 174 8.16 1.82 -6.65
N ASP A 175 9.41 2.27 -6.66
CA ASP A 175 9.93 3.32 -7.56
C ASP A 175 11.46 3.19 -7.60
N GLY A 176 12.09 3.61 -8.69
CA GLY A 176 13.55 3.56 -8.88
C GLY A 176 14.13 2.14 -8.82
N GLY A 177 13.30 1.11 -9.02
CA GLY A 177 13.67 -0.31 -8.88
C GLY A 177 13.69 -0.82 -7.44
N PHE A 178 13.14 -0.07 -6.48
CA PHE A 178 13.01 -0.49 -5.10
C PHE A 178 11.55 -0.74 -4.75
N TYR A 179 11.24 -1.96 -4.33
CA TYR A 179 9.93 -2.28 -3.76
C TYR A 179 9.85 -1.71 -2.35
N ARG A 180 8.91 -0.78 -2.12
CA ARG A 180 8.69 -0.04 -0.87
C ARG A 180 7.19 0.08 -0.60
N TYR A 181 6.64 -0.93 0.06
CA TYR A 181 5.21 -0.96 0.31
C TYR A 181 4.76 0.06 1.36
N ALA A 182 3.54 0.52 1.17
CA ALA A 182 2.64 0.92 2.23
C ALA A 182 1.67 -0.23 2.51
N GLY A 183 1.19 -0.35 3.74
CA GLY A 183 0.14 -1.27 4.12
C GLY A 183 -0.96 -0.55 4.88
N THR A 184 -2.18 -1.05 4.78
CA THR A 184 -3.36 -0.52 5.46
C THR A 184 -4.07 -1.65 6.19
N SER A 185 -4.65 -1.35 7.34
CA SER A 185 -5.38 -2.33 8.17
C SER A 185 -6.75 -1.81 8.61
N GLU A 186 -7.67 -2.77 8.72
CA GLU A 186 -9.13 -2.67 8.87
C GLU A 186 -9.78 -1.28 8.86
N LEU A 187 -10.33 -0.92 7.70
CA LEU A 187 -11.23 0.22 7.56
C LEU A 187 -12.64 -0.24 7.93
N SER A 188 -13.34 0.45 8.80
CA SER A 188 -14.66 0.01 9.27
C SER A 188 -15.81 0.06 8.24
N ASN A 189 -15.53 0.34 6.96
CA ASN A 189 -16.55 0.50 5.91
C ASN A 189 -16.20 -0.29 4.64
N GLU A 190 -17.08 -1.20 4.22
CA GLU A 190 -16.94 -2.05 3.02
C GLU A 190 -16.89 -1.23 1.71
N ALA A 191 -17.35 0.03 1.70
CA ALA A 191 -17.37 0.87 0.49
C ALA A 191 -16.11 1.76 0.29
N SER A 192 -15.02 1.47 0.99
CA SER A 192 -13.81 2.30 0.94
C SER A 192 -12.89 1.90 -0.22
N ILE A 193 -12.27 2.90 -0.84
CA ILE A 193 -11.23 2.75 -1.85
C ILE A 193 -9.97 3.38 -1.29
N ILE A 194 -8.91 2.60 -1.13
CA ILE A 194 -7.59 3.14 -0.83
C ILE A 194 -6.73 3.06 -2.07
N GLU A 195 -6.07 4.16 -2.40
CA GLU A 195 -5.00 4.18 -3.37
C GLU A 195 -3.67 4.51 -2.68
N SER A 196 -2.60 3.88 -3.12
CA SER A 196 -1.26 4.21 -2.67
C SER A 196 -0.26 4.29 -3.82
N LYS A 197 0.69 5.21 -3.68
CA LYS A 197 1.88 5.35 -4.52
C LYS A 197 3.10 5.58 -3.64
N TYR A 198 4.20 4.93 -3.99
CA TYR A 198 5.52 5.22 -3.44
C TYR A 198 6.30 6.09 -4.42
N ILE A 199 7.08 7.04 -3.91
CA ILE A 199 7.90 7.95 -4.70
C ILE A 199 9.29 8.04 -4.07
N LEU A 200 10.31 7.71 -4.85
CA LEU A 200 11.73 7.82 -4.48
C LEU A 200 12.27 9.19 -4.95
N GLU A 201 11.73 10.25 -4.37
CA GLU A 201 12.14 11.63 -4.64
C GLU A 201 12.09 12.47 -3.35
N ASN A 202 12.86 13.57 -3.33
CA ASN A 202 12.77 14.56 -2.27
C ASN A 202 11.46 15.37 -2.38
N SER A 203 10.62 15.25 -1.35
CA SER A 203 9.35 15.96 -1.26
C SER A 203 9.46 17.45 -0.91
N ASP A 204 10.62 17.97 -0.48
CA ASP A 204 10.80 19.34 0.05
C ASP A 204 10.36 20.45 -0.92
N ALA A 205 10.54 20.24 -2.23
CA ALA A 205 10.14 21.22 -3.24
C ALA A 205 8.61 21.41 -3.32
N LEU A 206 7.84 20.36 -3.02
CA LEU A 206 6.38 20.36 -3.01
C LEU A 206 5.81 20.60 -1.60
N TYR A 207 6.50 20.08 -0.58
CA TYR A 207 6.07 20.02 0.80
C TYR A 207 7.23 20.46 1.72
N PRO A 208 7.46 21.77 1.89
CA PRO A 208 8.68 22.28 2.52
C PRO A 208 8.94 21.69 3.92
N HIS A 209 10.06 20.99 4.08
CA HIS A 209 10.40 20.23 5.29
C HIS A 209 10.68 21.11 6.50
N HIS A 210 10.97 22.40 6.30
CA HIS A 210 11.16 23.36 7.38
C HIS A 210 9.84 23.76 8.06
N LEU A 211 8.70 23.50 7.41
CA LEU A 211 7.37 23.73 7.98
C LEU A 211 6.96 22.48 8.76
N ARG A 212 7.63 22.24 9.90
CA ARG A 212 7.42 21.08 10.77
C ARG A 212 7.45 21.50 12.24
N PRO A 213 6.99 20.67 13.18
CA PRO A 213 7.16 20.94 14.61
C PRO A 213 8.63 20.91 15.01
N ASP A 214 9.02 21.72 16.01
CA ASP A 214 10.42 21.83 16.47
C ASP A 214 11.00 20.50 16.97
N PHE A 215 10.14 19.59 17.44
CA PHE A 215 10.52 18.26 17.91
C PHE A 215 10.78 17.24 16.79
N VAL A 216 10.51 17.61 15.53
CA VAL A 216 10.87 16.80 14.37
C VAL A 216 12.24 17.25 13.88
N GLU A 217 13.26 16.45 14.18
CA GLU A 217 14.66 16.74 13.87
C GLU A 217 14.92 16.69 12.36
N LEU A 218 14.47 15.61 11.70
CA LEU A 218 14.68 15.37 10.27
C LEU A 218 13.41 14.82 9.64
N ILE A 219 13.10 15.26 8.43
CA ILE A 219 12.12 14.63 7.55
C ILE A 219 12.90 13.86 6.48
N ASN A 220 12.43 12.66 6.13
CA ASN A 220 13.04 11.89 5.08
C ASN A 220 12.92 12.63 3.74
N ASP A 221 14.09 12.91 3.16
CA ASP A 221 14.26 13.73 1.97
C ASP A 221 14.60 12.92 0.71
N GLN A 222 14.43 11.60 0.76
CA GLN A 222 14.67 10.71 -0.37
C GLN A 222 13.43 9.99 -0.85
N GLU A 223 12.42 9.83 0.01
CA GLU A 223 11.23 9.06 -0.33
C GLU A 223 10.00 9.53 0.44
N TYR A 224 8.83 9.30 -0.15
CA TYR A 224 7.53 9.54 0.47
C TYR A 224 6.45 8.66 -0.16
N TRP A 225 5.32 8.56 0.51
CA TRP A 225 4.15 7.84 0.07
C TRP A 225 2.97 8.80 -0.09
N ILE A 226 2.13 8.53 -1.07
CA ILE A 226 0.80 9.09 -1.15
C ILE A 226 -0.16 7.96 -0.79
N ILE A 227 -1.06 8.21 0.16
CA ILE A 227 -2.13 7.29 0.53
C ILE A 227 -3.42 8.08 0.55
N GLU A 228 -4.35 7.74 -0.34
CA GLU A 228 -5.65 8.40 -0.44
C GLU A 228 -6.73 7.40 -0.05
N ASN A 229 -7.65 7.80 0.83
CA ASN A 229 -8.78 6.97 1.24
C ASN A 229 -10.07 7.68 0.87
N THR A 230 -10.80 7.13 -0.10
CA THR A 230 -12.10 7.63 -0.55
C THR A 230 -13.20 6.75 0.03
N GLY A 231 -14.17 7.36 0.70
CA GLY A 231 -15.36 6.67 1.21
C GLY A 231 -15.25 6.16 2.65
N ASN A 232 -14.07 6.19 3.27
CA ASN A 232 -13.93 6.03 4.71
C ASN A 232 -13.91 7.40 5.43
N THR A 233 -14.61 7.50 6.55
CA THR A 233 -14.57 8.66 7.46
C THR A 233 -13.91 8.32 8.81
N GLU A 234 -13.44 7.08 8.94
CA GLU A 234 -12.92 6.53 10.18
C GLU A 234 -11.40 6.42 10.12
N ASP A 235 -10.82 6.32 11.30
CA ASP A 235 -9.40 6.14 11.55
C ASP A 235 -8.84 4.94 10.73
N THR A 236 -7.73 5.14 10.03
CA THR A 236 -7.08 4.14 9.17
C THR A 236 -5.71 3.77 9.73
N PHE A 237 -5.45 2.49 9.98
CA PHE A 237 -4.12 2.04 10.39
C PHE A 237 -3.23 1.91 9.15
N ILE A 238 -2.13 2.65 9.10
CA ILE A 238 -1.15 2.61 8.01
C ILE A 238 0.19 2.05 8.50
N THR A 239 0.92 1.44 7.58
CA THR A 239 2.26 0.90 7.79
C THR A 239 3.15 1.31 6.62
N LEU A 240 4.27 1.96 6.89
CA LEU A 240 5.28 2.31 5.89
C LEU A 240 6.53 1.45 6.10
N SER A 241 7.07 0.90 5.01
CA SER A 241 8.34 0.16 5.04
C SER A 241 9.55 1.10 4.91
N TRP A 242 10.71 0.71 5.45
CA TRP A 242 11.97 1.43 5.30
C TRP A 242 13.10 0.51 4.81
N ASN A 243 14.11 1.09 4.16
CA ASN A 243 15.29 0.37 3.67
C ASN A 243 16.57 1.12 3.98
N GLU A 244 17.66 0.43 4.30
CA GLU A 244 18.97 1.07 4.44
C GLU A 244 19.53 1.64 3.12
N ASN A 245 19.01 1.22 1.96
CA ASN A 245 19.43 1.73 0.65
C ASN A 245 18.67 2.97 0.19
N THR A 246 17.45 3.21 0.68
CA THR A 246 16.58 4.33 0.26
C THR A 246 16.34 5.33 1.38
N THR A 247 16.14 4.84 2.60
CA THR A 247 15.91 5.67 3.78
C THR A 247 17.23 6.25 4.31
N PRO A 248 17.34 7.57 4.51
CA PRO A 248 18.57 8.19 5.00
C PRO A 248 19.04 7.63 6.33
N ALA A 249 20.36 7.43 6.47
CA ALA A 249 20.96 6.94 7.70
C ALA A 249 20.70 7.84 8.93
N GLY A 250 20.43 9.14 8.72
CA GLY A 250 20.02 10.06 9.78
C GLY A 250 18.64 9.74 10.37
N ILE A 251 17.72 9.21 9.56
CA ILE A 251 16.41 8.72 10.03
C ILE A 251 16.60 7.42 10.82
N LEU A 252 17.43 6.51 10.30
CA LEU A 252 17.66 5.17 10.87
C LEU A 252 18.69 5.11 12.02
N HIS A 253 19.19 6.27 12.48
CA HIS A 253 20.20 6.34 13.53
C HIS A 253 19.68 5.79 14.87
N GLU A 254 20.58 5.38 15.76
CA GLU A 254 20.19 4.88 17.10
C GLU A 254 20.05 6.04 18.11
N PRO A 255 19.12 5.96 19.09
CA PRO A 255 18.20 4.85 19.34
C PRO A 255 17.06 4.79 18.32
N ARG A 256 16.79 3.62 17.72
CA ARG A 256 15.70 3.41 16.74
C ARG A 256 14.31 3.34 17.36
N GLU A 257 14.23 2.92 18.63
CA GLU A 257 12.95 2.68 19.31
C GLU A 257 12.35 3.98 19.86
N GLY A 258 11.26 4.41 19.23
CA GLY A 258 10.46 5.56 19.68
C GLY A 258 10.86 6.91 19.06
N SER A 259 11.85 6.93 18.17
CA SER A 259 12.38 8.15 17.55
C SER A 259 12.11 8.24 16.04
N ILE A 260 11.58 7.19 15.41
CA ILE A 260 11.14 7.22 14.01
C ILE A 260 9.62 7.24 13.99
N HIS A 261 9.05 8.33 13.48
CA HIS A 261 7.61 8.51 13.34
C HIS A 261 7.23 8.61 11.87
N ILE A 262 5.93 8.45 11.59
CA ILE A 262 5.33 8.87 10.34
C ILE A 262 4.89 10.32 10.50
N VAL A 263 5.22 11.16 9.52
CA VAL A 263 4.70 12.52 9.41
C VAL A 263 3.79 12.63 8.20
N ARG A 264 2.75 13.45 8.31
CA ARG A 264 1.81 13.74 7.21
C ARG A 264 1.88 15.23 6.85
N TRP A 265 1.81 15.56 5.57
CA TRP A 265 1.60 16.93 5.15
C TRP A 265 0.14 17.32 5.34
N ASP A 266 -0.11 18.32 6.18
CA ASP A 266 -1.43 18.89 6.37
C ASP A 266 -1.65 20.05 5.39
N VAL A 267 -2.67 19.91 4.54
CA VAL A 267 -2.98 20.88 3.48
C VAL A 267 -3.63 22.14 4.05
N GLU A 268 -4.41 22.02 5.14
CA GLU A 268 -5.10 23.15 5.74
C GLU A 268 -4.13 24.02 6.56
N GLU A 269 -3.26 23.39 7.34
CA GLU A 269 -2.23 24.06 8.12
C GLU A 269 -0.98 24.41 7.30
N ASN A 270 -0.85 23.85 6.09
CA ASN A 270 0.29 24.01 5.19
C ASN A 270 1.63 23.71 5.90
N ARG A 271 1.67 22.58 6.62
CA ARG A 271 2.85 22.11 7.37
C ARG A 271 2.81 20.60 7.57
N TRP A 272 3.96 20.03 7.90
CA TRP A 272 4.05 18.66 8.40
C TRP A 272 3.50 18.57 9.82
N ILE A 273 2.76 17.49 10.06
CA ILE A 273 2.29 17.09 11.39
C ILE A 273 2.86 15.71 11.74
N ASP A 274 3.05 15.46 13.03
CA ASP A 274 3.51 14.17 13.54
C ASP A 274 2.31 13.24 13.77
N GLU A 275 2.29 12.12 13.05
CA GLU A 275 1.26 11.09 13.21
C GLU A 275 1.68 10.00 14.22
N GLY A 276 2.88 10.10 14.80
CA GLY A 276 3.45 9.08 15.67
C GLY A 276 4.03 7.90 14.87
N GLY A 277 4.52 6.89 15.59
CA GLY A 277 5.01 5.68 14.93
C GLY A 277 5.32 4.53 15.88
N ILE A 278 4.98 3.33 15.44
CA ILE A 278 5.35 2.06 16.06
C ILE A 278 6.40 1.42 15.17
N VAL A 279 7.65 1.42 15.64
CA VAL A 279 8.78 0.88 14.87
C VAL A 279 8.85 -0.63 15.05
N SER A 280 8.88 -1.38 13.94
CA SER A 280 9.23 -2.80 13.90
C SER A 280 10.58 -2.96 13.20
N ASN A 281 11.61 -3.32 13.96
CA ASN A 281 12.95 -3.58 13.41
C ASN A 281 12.99 -4.89 12.59
N ASP A 282 12.26 -5.92 13.03
CA ASP A 282 12.24 -7.23 12.38
C ASP A 282 11.59 -7.14 10.99
N ASN A 283 10.50 -6.36 10.87
CA ASN A 283 9.78 -6.19 9.61
C ASN A 283 10.25 -4.96 8.82
N GLN A 284 11.12 -4.13 9.39
CA GLN A 284 11.55 -2.86 8.83
C GLN A 284 10.38 -1.93 8.48
N THR A 285 9.47 -1.72 9.44
CA THR A 285 8.30 -0.87 9.26
C THR A 285 8.13 0.16 10.37
N VAL A 286 7.35 1.18 10.07
CA VAL A 286 6.73 2.09 11.05
C VAL A 286 5.23 2.08 10.80
N SER A 287 4.42 1.97 11.85
CA SER A 287 2.97 1.96 11.73
C SER A 287 2.31 3.01 12.62
N THR A 288 1.19 3.56 12.20
CA THR A 288 0.35 4.45 13.02
C THR A 288 -1.08 4.47 12.50
N VAL A 289 -2.00 5.09 13.23
CA VAL A 289 -3.36 5.35 12.74
C VAL A 289 -3.46 6.79 12.28
N VAL A 290 -4.10 7.04 11.15
CA VAL A 290 -4.30 8.36 10.56
C VAL A 290 -5.79 8.59 10.29
N LYS A 291 -6.24 9.82 10.45
CA LYS A 291 -7.65 10.19 10.20
C LYS A 291 -7.95 10.41 8.72
N GLU A 292 -6.95 10.86 8.00
CA GLU A 292 -7.09 11.36 6.64
C GLU A 292 -5.95 10.80 5.79
N GLY A 293 -6.24 10.58 4.51
CA GLY A 293 -5.21 10.35 3.51
C GLY A 293 -4.37 11.61 3.27
N GLY A 294 -3.30 11.46 2.49
CA GLY A 294 -2.42 12.56 2.14
C GLY A 294 -1.03 12.08 1.75
N VAL A 295 -0.07 12.99 1.95
CA VAL A 295 1.35 12.73 1.72
C VAL A 295 2.02 12.39 3.03
N PHE A 296 2.67 11.23 3.07
CA PHE A 296 3.32 10.67 4.24
C PHE A 296 4.80 10.43 3.99
N THR A 297 5.61 10.62 5.01
CA THR A 297 6.99 10.13 5.00
C THR A 297 7.46 9.80 6.40
N LEU A 298 8.66 9.23 6.53
CA LEU A 298 9.30 8.96 7.81
C LEU A 298 10.03 10.20 8.32
N ALA A 299 10.07 10.36 9.62
CA ALA A 299 10.79 11.45 10.26
C ALA A 299 11.55 10.97 11.50
N ARG A 300 12.66 11.63 11.78
CA ARG A 300 13.42 11.50 13.03
C ARG A 300 12.92 12.54 14.03
N MET A 301 12.64 12.08 15.24
CA MET A 301 12.25 12.91 16.37
C MET A 301 13.50 13.31 17.16
N ASP A 302 13.53 14.54 17.68
CA ASP A 302 14.59 15.00 18.57
C ASP A 302 14.38 14.40 19.98
N ASP A 303 15.11 13.33 20.26
CA ASP A 303 15.13 12.65 21.57
C ASP A 303 15.72 13.53 22.68
N SER A 304 16.43 14.59 22.31
CA SER A 304 17.32 15.27 23.23
C SER A 304 16.62 16.33 24.09
N ASN A 305 15.45 16.88 23.71
CA ASN A 305 14.80 17.92 24.52
C ASN A 305 13.30 18.23 24.27
N VAL A 306 12.50 17.41 23.58
CA VAL A 306 11.16 17.89 23.14
C VAL A 306 9.98 16.94 23.38
N LEU A 307 10.06 16.07 24.39
CA LEU A 307 8.82 15.71 25.07
C LEU A 307 8.62 16.71 26.21
N PRO A 308 7.54 17.51 26.23
CA PRO A 308 7.18 18.36 27.37
C PRO A 308 7.04 17.54 28.67
N CYS A 309 6.83 16.23 28.53
CA CYS A 309 6.57 15.26 29.59
C CYS A 309 7.37 13.98 29.35
N GLN A 310 8.08 13.47 30.36
CA GLN A 310 8.64 12.12 30.31
C GLN A 310 7.51 11.09 30.40
N ILE A 311 6.85 10.81 29.27
CA ILE A 311 5.76 9.84 29.22
C ILE A 311 6.31 8.44 29.05
N THR A 312 5.97 7.58 30.00
CA THR A 312 6.27 6.15 29.95
C THR A 312 4.97 5.38 29.92
N VAL A 313 4.77 4.58 28.87
CA VAL A 313 3.63 3.67 28.76
C VAL A 313 4.11 2.25 29.05
N TYR A 314 3.45 1.57 29.98
CA TYR A 314 3.75 0.17 30.29
C TYR A 314 2.89 -0.73 29.39
N ASN A 315 3.54 -1.40 28.45
CA ASN A 315 2.91 -2.13 27.35
C ASN A 315 2.37 -3.53 27.70
N ALA A 316 1.98 -3.78 28.95
CA ALA A 316 1.41 -5.06 29.37
C ALA A 316 0.18 -4.84 30.26
N VAL A 317 -0.91 -5.52 29.94
CA VAL A 317 -2.17 -5.50 30.70
C VAL A 317 -2.59 -6.94 31.02
N SER A 318 -2.90 -7.22 32.27
CA SER A 318 -3.37 -8.51 32.79
C SER A 318 -4.55 -8.27 33.73
N PRO A 319 -5.80 -8.29 33.22
CA PRO A 319 -6.98 -7.96 34.01
C PRO A 319 -7.40 -9.13 34.90
N ASN A 320 -6.58 -9.44 35.89
CA ASN A 320 -6.76 -10.55 36.83
C ASN A 320 -7.11 -10.08 38.25
N ASN A 321 -7.15 -8.78 38.49
CA ASN A 321 -7.41 -8.13 39.77
C ASN A 321 -6.38 -8.51 40.86
N ASP A 322 -5.13 -8.76 40.48
CA ASP A 322 -4.04 -9.02 41.42
C ASP A 322 -3.32 -7.75 41.90
N GLY A 323 -3.71 -6.58 41.36
CA GLY A 323 -3.13 -5.27 41.66
C GLY A 323 -1.93 -4.91 40.79
N VAL A 324 -1.52 -5.78 39.85
CA VAL A 324 -0.36 -5.61 38.99
C VAL A 324 -0.78 -5.64 37.52
N ASN A 325 -0.54 -4.52 36.82
CA ASN A 325 -0.86 -4.38 35.39
C ASN A 325 -2.34 -4.65 35.05
N ASP A 326 -3.28 -4.46 35.98
CA ASP A 326 -4.72 -4.67 35.73
C ASP A 326 -5.29 -3.75 34.62
N TYR A 327 -4.62 -2.63 34.35
CA TYR A 327 -4.97 -1.67 33.31
C TYR A 327 -3.72 -1.12 32.62
N LEU A 328 -3.90 -0.47 31.46
CA LEU A 328 -2.83 0.21 30.72
C LEU A 328 -2.29 1.38 31.54
N LYS A 329 -1.11 1.21 32.13
CA LYS A 329 -0.50 2.24 32.96
C LYS A 329 0.25 3.24 32.08
N ILE A 330 -0.15 4.51 32.17
CA ILE A 330 0.53 5.64 31.54
C ILE A 330 1.08 6.54 32.65
N ASN A 331 2.39 6.71 32.69
CA ASN A 331 3.05 7.63 33.60
C ASN A 331 3.39 8.91 32.85
N THR A 332 2.82 10.04 33.26
CA THR A 332 3.06 11.36 32.66
C THR A 332 4.17 12.17 33.35
N GLY A 333 4.92 11.57 34.28
CA GLY A 333 6.08 12.17 34.92
C GLY A 333 5.81 12.71 36.35
N ALA A 334 6.81 13.33 36.96
CA ALA A 334 6.82 13.69 38.39
C ALA A 334 5.89 14.85 38.80
N SER A 335 5.35 15.60 37.84
CA SER A 335 4.25 16.53 38.04
C SER A 335 3.26 16.31 36.90
N ASN A 336 2.10 15.71 37.18
CA ASN A 336 0.98 15.50 36.25
C ASN A 336 0.39 16.81 35.66
N THR A 337 1.17 17.88 35.54
CA THR A 337 0.79 19.23 35.14
C THR A 337 1.24 19.60 33.74
N CYS A 338 1.98 18.71 33.06
CA CYS A 338 2.51 18.99 31.71
C CYS A 338 1.62 18.44 30.59
N THR A 339 0.65 17.58 30.92
CA THR A 339 -0.35 17.02 30.00
C THR A 339 -1.74 17.53 30.38
N GLU A 340 -2.48 18.08 29.42
CA GLU A 340 -3.92 18.34 29.51
C GLU A 340 -4.65 17.42 28.51
N ASN A 341 -5.91 17.06 28.80
CA ASN A 341 -6.78 16.28 27.90
C ASN A 341 -6.10 14.98 27.38
N LEU A 342 -5.72 14.08 28.30
CA LEU A 342 -5.09 12.81 27.92
C LEU A 342 -6.13 11.88 27.28
N GLN A 343 -6.12 11.82 25.96
CA GLN A 343 -6.95 10.94 25.15
C GLN A 343 -6.21 9.63 24.91
N VAL A 344 -6.92 8.51 25.02
CA VAL A 344 -6.38 7.18 24.72
C VAL A 344 -7.37 6.41 23.86
N GLU A 345 -6.88 5.94 22.73
CA GLU A 345 -7.55 5.01 21.84
C GLU A 345 -6.79 3.68 21.87
N VAL A 346 -7.49 2.56 21.94
CA VAL A 346 -6.88 1.22 21.80
C VAL A 346 -7.55 0.50 20.65
N TYR A 347 -6.72 -0.13 19.83
CA TYR A 347 -7.06 -0.88 18.64
C TYR A 347 -6.61 -2.33 18.81
N ASN A 348 -7.38 -3.27 18.29
CA ASN A 348 -6.95 -4.67 18.24
C ASN A 348 -5.84 -4.87 17.19
N ARG A 349 -5.30 -6.09 17.07
CA ARG A 349 -4.23 -6.40 16.09
C ARG A 349 -4.59 -6.12 14.63
N TRP A 350 -5.88 -5.95 14.37
CA TRP A 350 -6.41 -5.78 13.04
C TRP A 350 -6.80 -4.31 12.73
N GLY A 351 -6.77 -3.42 13.72
CA GLY A 351 -7.09 -1.99 13.51
C GLY A 351 -8.50 -1.57 13.96
N VAL A 352 -9.35 -2.47 14.47
CA VAL A 352 -10.63 -2.04 15.10
C VAL A 352 -10.37 -1.34 16.42
N LYS A 353 -10.91 -0.13 16.58
CA LYS A 353 -10.98 0.60 17.86
C LYS A 353 -11.84 -0.17 18.85
N VAL A 354 -11.21 -0.69 19.90
CA VAL A 354 -11.85 -1.44 20.99
C VAL A 354 -12.03 -0.60 22.25
N PHE A 355 -11.26 0.47 22.40
CA PHE A 355 -11.41 1.41 23.51
C PHE A 355 -11.13 2.85 23.08
N GLU A 356 -11.85 3.79 23.68
CA GLU A 356 -11.67 5.23 23.52
C GLU A 356 -12.04 5.97 24.81
N THR A 357 -11.24 6.96 25.20
CA THR A 357 -11.61 7.98 26.19
C THR A 357 -10.85 9.27 25.92
N ASP A 358 -11.47 10.40 26.26
CA ASP A 358 -10.86 11.73 26.21
C ASP A 358 -10.22 12.16 27.54
N ASN A 359 -10.45 11.41 28.64
CA ASN A 359 -10.02 11.77 29.99
C ASN A 359 -9.35 10.59 30.71
N TYR A 360 -8.37 9.97 30.07
CA TYR A 360 -7.73 8.76 30.58
C TYR A 360 -7.15 8.96 31.98
N GLY A 361 -7.58 8.11 32.92
CA GLY A 361 -7.17 8.15 34.33
C GLY A 361 -8.02 9.04 35.24
N GLU A 362 -9.00 9.78 34.69
CA GLU A 362 -10.01 10.49 35.48
C GLU A 362 -11.26 9.63 35.68
N ASP A 363 -11.91 9.73 36.84
CA ASP A 363 -13.15 9.01 37.20
C ASP A 363 -13.16 7.47 36.98
N GLY A 364 -11.98 6.86 36.82
CA GLY A 364 -11.83 5.43 36.56
C GLY A 364 -11.79 5.05 35.08
N ASP A 365 -11.73 6.02 34.16
CA ASP A 365 -11.58 5.78 32.72
C ASP A 365 -10.18 5.24 32.40
N LEU A 366 -10.05 3.93 32.52
CA LEU A 366 -8.82 3.18 32.30
C LEU A 366 -9.09 2.03 31.33
N PHE A 367 -8.12 1.70 30.49
CA PHE A 367 -8.22 0.52 29.65
C PHE A 367 -7.78 -0.70 30.46
N ASP A 368 -8.74 -1.51 30.88
CA ASP A 368 -8.59 -2.71 31.71
C ASP A 368 -8.79 -4.01 30.91
N GLY A 369 -8.61 -3.96 29.58
CA GLY A 369 -8.80 -5.13 28.71
C GLY A 369 -10.26 -5.44 28.36
N PHE A 370 -11.20 -4.56 28.68
CA PHE A 370 -12.59 -4.64 28.23
C PHE A 370 -12.87 -3.61 27.13
N SER A 371 -13.76 -3.97 26.20
CA SER A 371 -14.17 -3.11 25.08
C SER A 371 -15.22 -2.09 25.53
N ASN A 372 -14.98 -0.79 25.31
CA ASN A 372 -15.98 0.28 25.47
C ASN A 372 -16.37 0.96 24.12
N GLY A 373 -15.83 0.47 22.99
CA GLY A 373 -16.05 1.04 21.66
C GLY A 373 -17.51 1.01 21.16
N ARG A 374 -17.80 1.83 20.13
CA ARG A 374 -19.14 2.09 19.55
C ARG A 374 -19.95 0.86 19.10
N LEU A 375 -19.35 -0.32 18.95
CA LEU A 375 -20.02 -1.56 18.53
C LEU A 375 -20.65 -2.37 19.67
N ASN A 376 -20.76 -1.82 20.88
CA ASN A 376 -21.36 -2.48 22.03
C ASN A 376 -22.90 -2.63 21.91
N ILE A 377 -23.36 -3.61 21.14
CA ILE A 377 -24.75 -4.12 21.20
C ILE A 377 -24.95 -5.04 22.43
N GLU A 378 -23.87 -5.52 23.09
CA GLU A 378 -23.95 -6.57 24.13
C GLU A 378 -23.21 -6.31 25.46
N GLY A 379 -22.75 -5.08 25.75
CA GLY A 379 -22.08 -4.74 27.02
C GLY A 379 -20.56 -5.02 27.04
N GLU A 380 -19.91 -4.68 28.17
CA GLU A 380 -18.46 -4.81 28.40
C GLU A 380 -17.98 -6.26 28.16
N LYS A 381 -17.39 -6.51 27.00
CA LYS A 381 -16.82 -7.81 26.64
C LYS A 381 -15.31 -7.77 26.87
N GLN A 382 -14.82 -8.75 27.63
CA GLN A 382 -13.38 -8.94 27.78
C GLN A 382 -12.76 -9.26 26.42
N LEU A 383 -11.70 -8.53 26.08
CA LEU A 383 -10.97 -8.70 24.84
C LEU A 383 -10.08 -9.95 24.89
N PRO A 384 -9.91 -10.68 23.77
CA PRO A 384 -9.04 -11.85 23.71
C PRO A 384 -7.57 -11.54 24.09
N THR A 385 -6.87 -12.54 24.59
CA THR A 385 -5.40 -12.47 24.76
C THR A 385 -4.71 -12.22 23.42
N GLY A 386 -3.84 -11.23 23.37
CA GLY A 386 -3.16 -10.86 22.13
C GLY A 386 -2.41 -9.54 22.20
N THR A 387 -1.87 -9.13 21.05
CA THR A 387 -1.27 -7.80 20.87
C THR A 387 -2.34 -6.83 20.40
N TYR A 388 -2.33 -5.65 21.00
CA TYR A 388 -3.18 -4.51 20.71
C TYR A 388 -2.27 -3.31 20.45
N PHE A 389 -2.82 -2.25 19.85
CA PHE A 389 -2.12 -1.01 19.60
C PHE A 389 -2.83 0.12 20.33
N TYR A 390 -2.09 1.06 20.89
CA TYR A 390 -2.66 2.25 21.50
C TYR A 390 -2.18 3.49 20.78
N ILE A 391 -3.01 4.52 20.83
CA ILE A 391 -2.65 5.89 20.50
C ILE A 391 -3.02 6.74 21.69
N LEU A 392 -2.04 7.48 22.18
CA LEU A 392 -2.28 8.54 23.16
C LEU A 392 -2.09 9.88 22.48
N LYS A 393 -3.00 10.81 22.78
CA LYS A 393 -2.94 12.21 22.39
C LYS A 393 -3.11 13.05 23.64
N PHE A 394 -2.34 14.13 23.76
CA PHE A 394 -2.55 15.10 24.83
C PHE A 394 -2.08 16.47 24.39
N ASP A 395 -2.70 17.47 25.01
CA ASP A 395 -2.29 18.85 24.87
C ASP A 395 -1.12 19.12 25.80
N TYR A 396 -0.15 19.86 25.31
CA TYR A 396 0.94 20.37 26.10
C TYR A 396 1.24 21.82 25.77
N THR A 397 1.85 22.50 26.73
CA THR A 397 2.31 23.88 26.54
C THR A 397 3.83 23.88 26.45
N ASN A 398 4.37 24.41 25.35
CA ASN A 398 5.82 24.55 25.18
C ASN A 398 6.35 25.74 26.00
N GLY A 399 7.67 25.94 26.02
CA GLY A 399 8.29 27.05 26.75
C GLY A 399 7.90 28.47 26.30
N ASN A 400 7.11 28.60 25.23
CA ASN A 400 6.62 29.87 24.68
C ASN A 400 5.11 30.09 24.95
N ASP A 401 4.49 29.30 25.84
CA ASP A 401 3.05 29.31 26.13
C ASP A 401 2.15 28.92 24.94
N GLU A 402 2.70 28.28 23.90
CA GLU A 402 1.92 27.77 22.78
C GLU A 402 1.38 26.37 23.10
N LYS A 403 0.06 26.20 22.93
CA LYS A 403 -0.58 24.89 23.02
C LYS A 403 -0.25 24.06 21.77
N ASN A 404 0.27 22.87 21.99
CA ASN A 404 0.60 21.91 20.96
C ASN A 404 -0.03 20.56 21.30
N ILE A 405 -0.32 19.75 20.28
CA ILE A 405 -0.80 18.39 20.46
C ILE A 405 0.39 17.46 20.29
N PHE A 406 0.57 16.54 21.23
CA PHE A 406 1.50 15.45 21.09
C PHE A 406 0.74 14.14 20.86
N LYS A 407 1.22 13.34 19.91
CA LYS A 407 0.67 12.02 19.60
C LYS A 407 1.76 10.96 19.76
N LYS A 408 1.43 9.86 20.43
CA LYS A 408 2.31 8.68 20.53
C LYS A 408 1.50 7.42 20.28
N ALA A 409 2.01 6.60 19.38
CA ALA A 409 1.51 5.27 19.13
C ALA A 409 2.44 4.24 19.78
N GLY A 410 1.89 3.08 20.14
CA GLY A 410 2.65 1.95 20.64
C GLY A 410 1.82 0.67 20.64
N TYR A 411 2.44 -0.45 20.99
CA TYR A 411 1.72 -1.71 21.18
C TYR A 411 1.54 -2.00 22.67
N LEU A 412 0.53 -2.79 23.02
CA LEU A 412 0.36 -3.39 24.34
C LEU A 412 0.02 -4.88 24.19
N TYR A 413 0.52 -5.69 25.10
CA TYR A 413 0.15 -7.10 25.21
C TYR A 413 -0.95 -7.25 26.26
N LEU A 414 -2.12 -7.75 25.85
CA LEU A 414 -3.22 -8.10 26.74
C LEU A 414 -3.16 -9.59 27.04
N ASN A 415 -3.06 -9.94 28.32
CA ASN A 415 -3.14 -11.31 28.81
C ASN A 415 -4.46 -11.53 29.56
N GLY A 416 -5.50 -11.91 28.83
CA GLY A 416 -6.75 -12.37 29.43
C GLY A 416 -6.57 -13.69 30.16
N ASN A 417 -7.24 -13.82 31.31
CA ASN A 417 -7.28 -15.05 32.11
C ASN A 417 -8.15 -16.14 31.50
#